data_AF-A0A8R7RFA8-F1
#
_entry.id   AF-A0A8R7RFA8-F1
#
_cell.length_a   1.000
_cell.length_b   1.000
_cell.length_c   1.000
_cell.angle_alpha   90.00
_cell.angle_beta   90.00
_cell.angle_gamma   90.00
#
_symmetry.space_group_name_H-M   'P 1'
#
loop_
_entity.id
_entity.type
_entity.pdbx_description
1 polymer ?
#
loop_
_entity_poly.entity_id
_entity_poly.type
_entity_poly.pdbx_seq_one_letter_code
_entity_poly.pdbx_strand_id
1 'polypeptide(L)'
;MQEIVCGFSGIPKKSNIRTYRCRCPTMIRLLRSNDNGWYINEYRPDHNHALTGKYGEKVYWPSHRHIDIYTRGVIKQLRENNISIGKVYNIIGSFFGSMDNVSVSKRALRGLCGKINREQADNDVKKTIDVLQS
;
A
#
# COMPACT_ATOMS: atom_id res chain seq x y z
N MET A 1 15.92 -19.72 0.05
CA MET A 1 15.48 -19.48 -1.34
C MET A 1 14.51 -18.32 -1.35
N GLN A 2 14.71 -17.32 -2.19
CA GLN A 2 13.83 -16.15 -2.31
C GLN A 2 13.53 -15.90 -3.79
N GLU A 3 12.29 -15.53 -4.11
CA GLU A 3 11.88 -15.22 -5.48
C GLU A 3 11.31 -13.80 -5.55
N ILE A 4 11.79 -13.04 -6.53
CA ILE A 4 11.25 -11.74 -6.90
C ILE A 4 10.51 -11.94 -8.21
N VAL A 5 9.19 -11.78 -8.20
CA VAL A 5 8.32 -12.04 -9.36
C VAL A 5 7.63 -10.77 -9.81
N CYS A 6 7.20 -10.73 -11.08
CA CYS A 6 6.37 -9.65 -11.58
C CYS A 6 5.04 -9.55 -10.80
N GLY A 7 4.56 -8.32 -10.57
CA GLY A 7 3.25 -8.08 -9.92
C GLY A 7 2.04 -8.67 -10.67
N PHE A 8 2.20 -8.93 -11.97
CA PHE A 8 1.20 -9.58 -12.83
C PHE A 8 1.38 -11.11 -12.94
N SER A 9 2.26 -11.71 -12.12
CA SER A 9 2.44 -13.17 -12.07
C SER A 9 1.21 -13.90 -11.50
N GLY A 10 1.06 -15.15 -11.90
CA GLY A 10 0.00 -16.07 -11.45
C GLY A 10 -1.37 -15.88 -12.12
N ILE A 11 -2.39 -16.46 -11.49
CA ILE A 11 -3.77 -16.48 -11.97
C ILE A 11 -4.64 -15.64 -11.03
N PRO A 12 -5.63 -14.88 -11.53
CA PRO A 12 -6.66 -14.24 -10.71
C PRO A 12 -7.35 -15.26 -9.79
N LYS A 13 -7.36 -15.01 -8.47
CA LYS A 13 -7.98 -15.92 -7.49
C LYS A 13 -9.53 -15.86 -7.49
N LYS A 14 -10.12 -14.84 -8.09
CA LYS A 14 -11.58 -14.65 -8.22
C LYS A 14 -11.89 -14.06 -9.59
N SER A 15 -12.92 -14.56 -10.26
CA SER A 15 -13.34 -14.10 -11.60
C SER A 15 -13.70 -12.60 -11.65
N ASN A 16 -14.15 -12.03 -10.53
CA ASN A 16 -14.68 -10.68 -10.45
C ASN A 16 -13.72 -9.65 -9.85
N ILE A 17 -12.43 -9.96 -9.74
CA ILE A 17 -11.42 -8.96 -9.34
C ILE A 17 -10.61 -8.65 -10.58
N ARG A 18 -10.54 -7.35 -10.95
CA ARG A 18 -9.59 -6.77 -11.91
C ARG A 18 -8.13 -6.95 -11.45
N THR A 19 -7.71 -8.14 -11.07
CA THR A 19 -6.31 -8.47 -10.94
C THR A 19 -5.82 -8.73 -12.35
N TYR A 20 -4.98 -7.84 -12.85
CA TYR A 20 -4.32 -7.92 -14.16
C TYR A 20 -3.31 -9.09 -14.27
N ARG A 21 -3.46 -10.14 -13.45
CA ARG A 21 -2.53 -11.27 -13.43
C ARG A 21 -2.64 -12.03 -14.75
N CYS A 22 -1.60 -11.93 -15.57
CA CYS A 22 -1.50 -12.50 -16.92
C CYS A 22 -0.53 -13.68 -16.98
N ARG A 23 -0.27 -14.32 -15.83
CA ARG A 23 0.72 -15.42 -15.71
C ARG A 23 2.11 -15.00 -16.21
N CYS A 24 2.50 -13.77 -15.92
CA CYS A 24 3.79 -13.24 -16.34
C CYS A 24 4.94 -14.13 -15.82
N PRO A 25 5.83 -14.63 -16.70
CA PRO A 25 6.90 -15.58 -16.32
C PRO A 25 8.14 -14.89 -15.73
N THR A 26 8.21 -13.55 -15.78
CA THR A 26 9.36 -12.78 -15.30
C THR A 26 9.64 -13.04 -13.83
N MET A 27 10.87 -13.41 -13.52
CA MET A 27 11.31 -13.69 -12.15
C MET A 27 12.83 -13.59 -11.98
N ILE A 28 13.24 -13.31 -10.75
CA ILE A 28 14.61 -13.46 -10.25
C ILE A 28 14.54 -14.44 -9.08
N ARG A 29 15.34 -15.51 -9.14
CA ARG A 29 15.49 -16.47 -8.04
C ARG A 29 16.83 -16.28 -7.37
N LEU A 30 16.79 -16.07 -6.06
CA LEU A 30 17.95 -15.89 -5.20
C LEU A 30 18.13 -17.12 -4.32
N LEU A 31 19.35 -17.66 -4.29
CA LEU A 31 19.77 -18.72 -3.38
C LEU A 31 20.85 -18.20 -2.43
N ARG A 32 20.95 -18.86 -1.27
CA ARG A 32 22.02 -18.54 -0.31
C ARG A 32 23.26 -19.34 -0.67
N SER A 33 24.39 -18.67 -0.66
CA SER A 33 25.71 -19.27 -0.72
C SER A 33 26.13 -19.78 0.66
N ASN A 34 27.14 -20.66 0.70
CA ASN A 34 27.67 -21.22 1.94
C ASN A 34 28.35 -20.17 2.82
N ASP A 35 28.80 -19.06 2.24
CA ASP A 35 29.35 -17.88 2.91
C ASP A 35 28.29 -16.91 3.44
N ASN A 36 27.02 -17.34 3.51
CA ASN A 36 25.85 -16.52 3.86
C ASN A 36 25.49 -15.42 2.85
N GLY A 37 26.19 -15.31 1.72
CA GLY A 37 25.87 -14.42 0.62
C GLY A 37 24.61 -14.84 -0.15
N TRP A 38 24.19 -13.98 -1.08
CA TRP A 38 23.10 -14.26 -2.02
C TRP A 38 23.63 -14.23 -3.45
N TYR A 39 23.19 -15.19 -4.27
CA TYR A 39 23.47 -15.19 -5.70
C TYR A 39 22.19 -15.41 -6.51
N ILE A 40 22.23 -14.93 -7.75
CA ILE A 40 21.15 -15.14 -8.72
C ILE A 40 21.28 -16.54 -9.28
N ASN A 41 20.34 -17.41 -8.93
CA ASN A 41 20.27 -18.77 -9.47
C ASN A 41 19.50 -18.83 -10.78
N GLU A 42 18.49 -17.97 -10.94
CA GLU A 42 17.70 -17.93 -12.17
C GLU A 42 17.24 -16.50 -12.45
N TYR A 43 17.33 -16.11 -13.71
CA TYR A 43 16.91 -14.81 -14.20
C TYR A 43 16.08 -14.97 -15.46
N ARG A 44 14.82 -14.54 -15.39
CA ARG A 44 13.89 -14.46 -16.52
C ARG A 44 13.47 -13.01 -16.69
N PRO A 45 14.08 -12.24 -17.62
CA PRO A 45 13.78 -10.83 -17.83
C PRO A 45 12.48 -10.59 -18.61
N ASP A 46 12.07 -11.57 -19.43
CA ASP A 46 11.02 -11.35 -20.42
C ASP A 46 9.64 -11.23 -19.78
N HIS A 47 8.94 -10.16 -20.14
CA HIS A 47 7.55 -9.91 -19.76
C HIS A 47 6.62 -10.28 -20.91
N ASN A 48 5.46 -10.87 -20.58
CA ASN A 48 4.41 -11.15 -21.56
C ASN A 48 3.34 -10.04 -21.62
N HIS A 49 3.64 -8.86 -21.09
CA HIS A 49 2.76 -7.71 -21.04
C HIS A 49 3.59 -6.41 -21.13
N ALA A 50 2.94 -5.31 -21.50
CA ALA A 50 3.60 -4.00 -21.49
C ALA A 50 4.01 -3.60 -20.07
N LEU A 51 5.21 -3.03 -19.94
CA LEU A 51 5.66 -2.41 -18.70
C LEU A 51 4.89 -1.11 -18.47
N THR A 52 4.63 -0.81 -17.20
CA THR A 52 3.96 0.46 -16.81
C THR A 52 4.96 1.59 -17.00
N GLY A 53 4.64 2.52 -17.91
CA GLY A 53 5.55 3.58 -18.34
C GLY A 53 5.34 4.92 -17.64
N LYS A 54 4.17 5.13 -17.03
CA LYS A 54 3.83 6.45 -16.46
C LYS A 54 4.06 6.47 -14.95
N TYR A 55 4.72 7.52 -14.47
CA TYR A 55 4.97 7.74 -13.03
C TYR A 55 3.68 7.70 -12.19
N GLY A 56 2.55 8.17 -12.74
CA GLY A 56 1.23 8.12 -12.08
C GLY A 56 0.64 6.72 -11.89
N GLU A 57 1.19 5.69 -12.55
CA GLU A 57 0.75 4.29 -12.37
C GLU A 57 1.33 3.65 -11.10
N LYS A 58 2.32 4.29 -10.45
CA LYS A 58 2.91 3.86 -9.17
C LYS A 58 1.87 3.68 -8.07
N VAL A 59 0.77 4.44 -8.12
CA VAL A 59 -0.36 4.33 -7.17
C VAL A 59 -0.97 2.93 -7.14
N TYR A 60 -0.87 2.19 -8.24
CA TYR A 60 -1.39 0.84 -8.38
C TYR A 60 -0.36 -0.24 -8.03
N TRP A 61 0.91 0.11 -7.85
CA TRP A 61 1.97 -0.85 -7.56
C TRP A 61 1.91 -1.28 -6.09
N PRO A 62 1.80 -2.58 -5.78
CA PRO A 62 1.75 -3.06 -4.41
C PRO A 62 2.96 -2.63 -3.57
N SER A 63 4.16 -2.56 -4.17
CA SER A 63 5.39 -2.10 -3.52
C SER A 63 5.33 -0.63 -3.06
N HIS A 64 4.56 0.20 -3.75
CA HIS A 64 4.42 1.64 -3.47
C HIS A 64 3.13 1.97 -2.72
N ARG A 65 2.31 0.97 -2.43
CA ARG A 65 1.06 1.12 -1.67
C ARG A 65 1.29 1.31 -0.17
N HIS A 66 2.54 1.29 0.30
CA HIS A 66 2.85 1.52 1.71
C HIS A 66 2.68 3.01 2.03
N ILE A 67 1.95 3.28 3.11
CA ILE A 67 1.87 4.61 3.71
C ILE A 67 2.95 4.60 4.77
N ASP A 68 3.95 5.47 4.65
CA ASP A 68 4.99 5.56 5.66
C ASP A 68 4.39 5.98 7.02
N ILE A 69 5.15 5.70 8.09
CA ILE A 69 4.69 5.93 9.45
C ILE A 69 4.37 7.40 9.75
N TYR A 70 5.08 8.35 9.11
CA TYR A 70 4.89 9.78 9.32
C TYR A 70 3.64 10.27 8.61
N THR A 71 3.44 9.89 7.35
CA THR A 71 2.19 10.18 6.62
C THR A 71 0.99 9.56 7.32
N ARG A 72 1.14 8.36 7.89
CA ARG A 72 0.08 7.76 8.72
C ARG A 72 -0.20 8.57 9.98
N GLY A 73 0.82 9.10 10.64
CA GLY A 73 0.69 10.01 11.79
C GLY A 73 -0.09 11.28 11.44
N VAL A 74 0.28 11.93 10.33
CA VAL A 74 -0.43 13.11 9.83
C VAL A 74 -1.90 12.80 9.52
N ILE A 75 -2.18 11.69 8.84
CA ILE A 75 -3.57 11.26 8.57
C ILE A 75 -4.35 11.07 9.86
N LYS A 76 -3.74 10.47 10.88
CA LYS A 76 -4.38 10.24 12.18
C LYS A 76 -4.75 11.57 12.85
N GLN A 77 -3.80 12.50 12.95
CA GLN A 77 -4.04 13.82 13.52
C GLN A 77 -5.14 14.60 12.78
N LEU A 78 -5.13 14.57 11.44
CA LEU A 78 -6.16 15.25 10.66
C LEU A 78 -7.56 14.63 10.90
N ARG A 79 -7.63 13.31 11.09
CA ARG A 79 -8.89 12.62 11.38
C ARG A 79 -9.40 12.86 12.79
N GLU A 80 -8.52 12.94 13.77
CA GLU A 80 -8.86 13.34 15.15
C GLU A 80 -9.45 14.75 15.19
N ASN A 81 -8.99 15.65 14.31
CA ASN A 81 -9.54 17.00 14.14
C ASN A 81 -10.78 17.06 13.22
N ASN A 82 -11.46 15.93 12.98
CA ASN A 82 -12.68 15.84 12.17
C ASN A 82 -12.55 16.33 10.72
N ILE A 83 -11.33 16.36 10.15
CA ILE A 83 -11.13 16.79 8.77
C ILE A 83 -11.65 15.71 7.81
N SER A 84 -12.43 16.13 6.82
CA SER A 84 -13.02 15.23 5.84
C SER A 84 -11.94 14.52 4.99
N ILE A 85 -12.22 13.28 4.57
CA ILE A 85 -11.25 12.46 3.81
C ILE A 85 -10.79 13.17 2.52
N GLY A 86 -11.68 13.94 1.88
CA GLY A 86 -11.33 14.73 0.70
C GLY A 86 -10.27 15.80 1.00
N LYS A 87 -10.42 16.52 2.12
CA LYS A 87 -9.44 17.51 2.57
C LYS A 87 -8.13 16.87 3.00
N VAL A 88 -8.19 15.74 3.72
CA VAL A 88 -7.00 14.95 4.08
C VAL A 88 -6.20 14.57 2.84
N TYR A 89 -6.88 14.09 1.79
CA TYR A 89 -6.23 13.71 0.55
C TYR A 89 -5.55 14.88 -0.15
N ASN A 90 -6.19 16.05 -0.19
CA ASN A 90 -5.61 17.25 -0.79
C ASN A 90 -4.41 17.77 0.01
N ILE A 91 -4.48 17.74 1.35
CA ILE A 91 -3.37 18.13 2.23
C ILE A 91 -2.15 17.24 1.99
N ILE A 92 -2.35 15.93 1.89
CA ILE A 92 -1.29 14.98 1.54
C ILE A 92 -0.71 15.30 0.16
N GLY A 93 -1.56 15.61 -0.82
CA GLY A 93 -1.14 16.09 -2.13
C GLY A 93 -0.19 17.27 -2.07
N SER A 94 -0.52 18.27 -1.26
CA SER A 94 0.33 19.44 -1.02
C SER A 94 1.65 19.07 -0.34
N PHE A 95 1.66 18.14 0.62
CA PHE A 95 2.89 17.63 1.25
C PHE A 95 3.85 17.00 0.24
N PHE A 96 3.32 16.29 -0.76
CA PHE A 96 4.11 15.67 -1.82
C PHE A 96 4.31 16.59 -3.05
N GLY A 97 3.96 17.88 -2.95
CA GLY A 97 4.09 18.89 -4.00
C GLY A 97 3.11 18.78 -5.17
N SER A 98 2.58 17.59 -5.45
CA SER A 98 1.53 17.35 -6.43
C SER A 98 0.77 16.07 -6.10
N MET A 99 -0.48 15.99 -6.56
CA MET A 99 -1.29 14.77 -6.51
C MET A 99 -0.66 13.60 -7.28
N ASP A 100 0.14 13.88 -8.31
CA ASP A 100 0.83 12.85 -9.11
C ASP A 100 1.96 12.16 -8.35
N ASN A 101 2.44 12.80 -7.28
CA ASN A 101 3.49 12.27 -6.41
C ASN A 101 2.94 11.42 -5.26
N VAL A 102 1.63 11.46 -5.03
CA VAL A 102 0.98 10.70 -3.97
C VAL A 102 0.83 9.24 -4.40
N SER A 103 1.67 8.37 -3.86
CA SER A 103 1.60 6.91 -4.09
C SER A 103 0.35 6.24 -3.48
N VAL A 104 -0.37 6.97 -2.62
CA VAL A 104 -1.57 6.49 -1.91
C VAL A 104 -2.82 6.78 -2.71
N SER A 105 -3.59 5.73 -3.07
CA SER A 105 -4.90 5.94 -3.70
C SER A 105 -5.94 6.50 -2.72
N LYS A 106 -6.90 7.30 -3.21
CA LYS A 106 -8.09 7.74 -2.42
C LYS A 106 -8.80 6.56 -1.73
N ARG A 107 -8.85 5.39 -2.37
CA ARG A 107 -9.46 4.18 -1.80
C ARG A 107 -8.66 3.62 -0.63
N ALA A 108 -7.34 3.57 -0.75
CA ALA A 108 -6.47 3.15 0.36
C ALA A 108 -6.60 4.11 1.55
N LEU A 109 -6.63 5.43 1.29
CA LEU A 109 -6.88 6.43 2.33
C LEU A 109 -8.23 6.23 3.01
N ARG A 110 -9.32 6.01 2.25
CA ARG A 110 -10.65 5.70 2.84
C ARG A 110 -10.60 4.47 3.75
N GLY A 111 -9.92 3.41 3.33
CA GLY A 111 -9.74 2.21 4.15
C GLY A 111 -8.96 2.47 5.44
N LEU A 112 -7.90 3.29 5.37
CA LEU A 112 -7.11 3.69 6.53
C LEU A 112 -7.91 4.57 7.49
N CYS A 113 -8.58 5.62 6.99
CA CYS A 113 -9.44 6.49 7.80
C CYS A 113 -10.57 5.70 8.46
N GLY A 114 -11.13 4.69 7.78
CA GLY A 114 -12.13 3.79 8.38
C GLY A 114 -11.58 2.94 9.52
N LYS A 115 -10.30 2.52 9.47
CA LYS A 115 -9.64 1.86 10.61
C LYS A 115 -9.42 2.82 11.78
N ILE A 116 -8.91 4.01 11.49
CA ILE A 116 -8.67 5.06 12.50
C ILE A 116 -9.98 5.44 13.21
N ASN A 117 -11.07 5.62 12.47
CA ASN A 117 -12.37 5.92 13.06
C ASN A 117 -12.86 4.81 14.01
N ARG A 118 -12.62 3.53 13.68
CA ARG A 118 -12.97 2.41 14.59
C ARG A 118 -12.11 2.42 15.84
N GLU A 119 -10.80 2.56 15.70
CA GLU A 119 -9.87 2.68 16.83
C GLU A 119 -10.22 3.87 17.74
N GLN A 120 -10.68 4.98 17.15
CA GLN A 120 -11.14 6.15 17.90
C GLN A 120 -12.45 5.87 18.64
N ALA A 121 -13.44 5.28 17.98
CA ALA A 121 -14.70 4.90 18.62
C ALA A 121 -14.49 3.94 19.80
N ASP A 122 -13.61 2.94 19.64
CA ASP A 122 -13.26 2.00 20.71
C ASP A 122 -12.61 2.73 21.90
N ASN A 123 -11.72 3.70 21.64
CA ASN A 123 -11.11 4.53 22.68
C ASN A 123 -12.12 5.45 23.39
N ASP A 124 -13.06 6.03 22.66
CA ASP A 124 -14.08 6.90 23.23
C ASP A 124 -15.05 6.10 24.12
N VAL A 125 -15.42 4.89 23.71
CA VAL A 125 -16.18 3.94 24.55
C VAL A 125 -15.41 3.63 25.83
N LYS A 126 -14.11 3.31 25.72
CA LYS A 126 -13.28 3.03 26.89
C LYS A 126 -13.22 4.22 27.86
N LYS A 127 -12.95 5.42 27.36
CA LYS A 127 -12.93 6.64 28.20
C LYS A 127 -14.28 6.88 28.88
N THR A 128 -15.38 6.64 28.18
CA THR A 128 -16.73 6.80 28.75
C THR A 128 -16.96 5.79 29.88
N ILE A 129 -16.53 4.53 29.69
CA ILE A 129 -16.58 3.51 30.75
C ILE A 129 -15.73 3.92 31.95
N ASP A 130 -14.50 4.40 31.72
CA ASP A 130 -13.60 4.84 32.79
C ASP A 130 -14.22 5.98 33.63
N VAL A 131 -14.91 6.93 32.98
CA VAL A 131 -15.62 8.04 33.65
C VAL A 131 -16.87 7.55 34.40
N LEU A 132 -17.55 6.52 33.92
CA LEU A 132 -18.74 5.96 34.59
C LEU A 132 -18.36 5.06 35.79
N GLN A 133 -17.11 4.62 35.86
CA GLN A 133 -16.57 3.77 36.93
C GLN A 133 -15.79 4.57 38.00
N SER A 134 -15.58 5.88 37.78
CA SER A 134 -14.99 6.82 38.74
C SER A 134 -16.05 7.51 39.58
#